data_AF-A0AAW7SZW3-F1
#
_entry.id   AF-A0AAW7SZW3-F1
#
_cell.length_a   1.000
_cell.length_b   1.000
_cell.length_c   1.000
_cell.angle_alpha   90.00
_cell.angle_beta   90.00
_cell.angle_gamma   90.00
#
_symmetry.space_group_name_H-M   'P 1'
#
loop_
_entity.id
_entity.type
_entity.pdbx_description
1 polymer ?
#
loop_
_entity_poly.entity_id
_entity_poly.type
_entity_poly.pdbx_seq_one_letter_code
_entity_poly.pdbx_strand_id
1 'polypeptide(L)'
;MGDRTTALIDTKISRASAPNAARALYARLVEGGVIVPELRSGLSLGAPAFPLRADFRGLDDLEGWGSPERKVDAYSPVVTRITAIQIDVTGHGWQTGATGRPELVASADNHGLFMNYDGGFSVNCPSCRTAIELGADGSDELGEALDAWCREPESARLRCPSCDSITPVSEWRSVNYEFAAGHLGMTLWGEHLLGLVERPSSAAAKHLKTLFSAIEGAEPAVVFCNI
;
A
#
# COMPACT_ATOMS: atom_id res chain seq x y z
N MET A 1 -18.03 11.02 -0.16
CA MET A 1 -17.77 9.61 -0.51
C MET A 1 -16.27 9.54 -0.59
N GLY A 2 -15.63 8.97 0.44
CA GLY A 2 -14.17 8.92 0.51
C GLY A 2 -13.60 8.02 -0.57
N ASP A 3 -12.38 8.31 -1.01
CA ASP A 3 -11.65 7.44 -1.91
C ASP A 3 -11.19 6.21 -1.12
N ARG A 4 -11.48 5.02 -1.66
CA ARG A 4 -10.97 3.76 -1.12
C ARG A 4 -9.68 3.39 -1.83
N THR A 5 -8.71 2.91 -1.08
CA THR A 5 -7.43 2.48 -1.64
C THR A 5 -7.03 1.10 -1.16
N THR A 6 -6.30 0.40 -2.01
CA THR A 6 -5.61 -0.84 -1.65
C THR A 6 -4.12 -0.63 -1.86
N ALA A 7 -3.31 -0.77 -0.82
CA ALA A 7 -1.86 -0.69 -0.92
C ALA A 7 -1.22 -2.08 -0.83
N LEU A 8 -0.22 -2.32 -1.68
CA LEU A 8 0.73 -3.43 -1.53
C LEU A 8 2.07 -2.84 -1.06
N ILE A 9 2.63 -3.36 0.02
CA ILE A 9 3.82 -2.80 0.67
C ILE A 9 4.92 -3.86 0.72
N ASP A 10 6.10 -3.50 0.24
CA ASP A 10 7.32 -4.26 0.48
C ASP A 10 7.90 -3.80 1.82
N THR A 11 7.81 -4.71 2.77
CA THR A 11 8.17 -4.47 4.18
C THR A 11 9.58 -4.95 4.51
N LYS A 12 10.29 -5.49 3.52
CA LYS A 12 11.63 -6.08 3.66
C LYS A 12 12.68 -5.35 2.85
N ILE A 13 12.28 -4.63 1.80
CA ILE A 13 13.21 -3.80 1.03
C ILE A 13 13.82 -2.70 1.91
N SER A 14 15.12 -2.52 1.82
CA SER A 14 15.81 -1.45 2.55
C SER A 14 15.49 -0.08 1.97
N ARG A 15 15.54 0.97 2.81
CA ARG A 15 15.33 2.35 2.38
C ARG A 15 16.25 2.77 1.23
N ALA A 16 17.49 2.29 1.23
CA ALA A 16 18.46 2.59 0.17
C ALA A 16 18.13 1.94 -1.18
N SER A 17 17.49 0.77 -1.17
CA SER A 17 17.15 0.02 -2.39
C SER A 17 15.80 0.43 -2.99
N ALA A 18 14.90 0.95 -2.15
CA ALA A 18 13.52 1.29 -2.55
C ALA A 18 13.42 2.25 -3.75
N PRO A 19 14.23 3.32 -3.90
CA PRO A 19 14.13 4.20 -5.06
C PRO A 19 14.42 3.52 -6.39
N ASN A 20 15.39 2.61 -6.42
CA ASN A 20 15.72 1.87 -7.64
C ASN A 20 14.64 0.83 -7.97
N ALA A 21 14.12 0.14 -6.95
CA ALA A 21 13.00 -0.77 -7.11
C ALA A 21 11.72 -0.07 -7.59
N ALA A 22 11.44 1.15 -7.11
CA ALA A 22 10.31 1.95 -7.56
C ALA A 22 10.41 2.35 -9.03
N ARG A 23 11.61 2.74 -9.50
CA ARG A 23 11.85 3.02 -10.92
C ARG A 23 11.67 1.77 -11.79
N ALA A 24 12.13 0.62 -11.30
CA ALA A 24 11.92 -0.66 -11.99
C ALA A 24 10.44 -1.06 -12.02
N LEU A 25 9.70 -0.85 -10.92
CA LEU A 25 8.26 -1.07 -10.87
C LEU A 25 7.52 -0.17 -11.85
N TYR A 26 7.83 1.13 -11.87
CA TYR A 26 7.29 2.07 -12.85
C TYR A 26 7.53 1.59 -14.29
N ALA A 27 8.77 1.24 -14.64
CA ALA A 27 9.11 0.76 -15.96
C ALA A 27 8.30 -0.49 -16.34
N ARG A 28 8.19 -1.49 -15.44
CA ARG A 28 7.38 -2.69 -15.67
C ARG A 28 5.90 -2.38 -15.88
N LEU A 29 5.32 -1.45 -15.12
CA LEU A 29 3.92 -1.08 -15.25
C LEU A 29 3.64 -0.36 -16.57
N VAL A 30 4.56 0.49 -17.04
CA VAL A 30 4.46 1.17 -18.33
C VAL A 30 4.64 0.18 -19.49
N GLU A 31 5.71 -0.62 -19.46
CA GLU A 31 6.01 -1.62 -20.49
C GLU A 31 4.93 -2.71 -20.57
N GLY A 32 4.37 -3.10 -19.43
CA GLY A 32 3.27 -4.04 -19.33
C GLY A 32 1.90 -3.48 -19.73
N GLY A 33 1.82 -2.18 -20.08
CA GLY A 33 0.55 -1.56 -20.46
C GLY A 33 -0.47 -1.51 -19.32
N VAL A 34 0.00 -1.35 -18.08
CA VAL A 34 -0.87 -1.24 -16.89
C VAL A 34 -1.25 0.22 -16.65
N ILE A 35 -0.28 1.13 -16.76
CA ILE A 35 -0.45 2.56 -16.49
C ILE A 35 -0.10 3.42 -17.71
N VAL A 36 -0.65 4.63 -17.72
CA VAL A 36 -0.22 5.73 -18.59
C VAL A 36 1.12 6.28 -18.06
N PRO A 37 2.13 6.55 -18.92
CA PRO A 37 3.46 6.93 -18.45
C PRO A 37 3.55 8.35 -17.87
N GLU A 38 2.52 9.17 -18.02
CA GLU A 38 2.44 10.52 -17.46
C GLU A 38 1.79 10.53 -16.06
N LEU A 39 2.29 11.40 -15.20
CA LEU A 39 1.65 11.69 -13.91
C LEU A 39 0.36 12.46 -14.14
N ARG A 40 -0.65 12.15 -13.32
CA ARG A 40 -1.83 13.01 -13.15
C ARG A 40 -1.82 13.64 -11.77
N SER A 41 -2.35 14.86 -11.70
CA SER A 41 -2.79 15.50 -10.47
C SER A 41 -4.32 15.44 -10.36
N GLY A 42 -4.86 15.52 -9.14
CA GLY A 42 -6.31 15.55 -8.91
C GLY A 42 -6.92 14.28 -8.31
N LEU A 43 -6.12 13.43 -7.67
CA LEU A 43 -6.62 12.46 -6.69
C LEU A 43 -6.91 13.14 -5.35
N SER A 44 -7.75 12.54 -4.52
CA SER A 44 -7.89 12.94 -3.11
C SER A 44 -6.51 12.94 -2.44
N LEU A 45 -6.27 13.93 -1.57
CA LEU A 45 -4.96 14.23 -0.96
C LEU A 45 -3.85 14.74 -1.91
N GLY A 46 -4.10 14.93 -3.20
CA GLY A 46 -3.17 15.60 -4.12
C GLY A 46 -1.88 14.82 -4.44
N ALA A 47 -1.80 13.54 -4.08
CA ALA A 47 -0.63 12.71 -4.30
C ALA A 47 -0.39 12.45 -5.81
N PRO A 48 0.89 12.48 -6.27
CA PRO A 48 1.22 12.16 -7.66
C PRO A 48 0.98 10.67 -7.94
N ALA A 49 0.18 10.37 -8.96
CA ALA A 49 -0.13 9.01 -9.36
C ALA A 49 -0.18 8.87 -10.89
N PHE A 50 -0.12 7.63 -11.34
CA PHE A 50 -0.20 7.25 -12.74
C PHE A 50 -1.61 6.76 -13.06
N PRO A 51 -2.30 7.30 -14.07
CA PRO A 51 -3.60 6.78 -14.49
C PRO A 51 -3.50 5.30 -14.87
N LEU A 52 -4.48 4.50 -14.43
CA LEU A 52 -4.64 3.15 -14.94
C LEU A 52 -5.06 3.26 -16.41
N ARG A 53 -4.54 2.39 -17.28
CA ARG A 53 -4.99 2.38 -18.67
C ARG A 53 -6.42 1.84 -18.78
N ALA A 54 -7.23 2.49 -19.62
CA ALA A 54 -8.64 2.14 -19.81
C ALA A 54 -8.86 0.74 -20.42
N ASP A 55 -7.86 0.19 -21.11
CA ASP A 55 -7.87 -1.15 -21.69
C ASP A 55 -7.26 -2.22 -20.76
N PHE A 56 -6.75 -1.86 -19.59
CA PHE A 56 -6.20 -2.80 -18.64
C PHE A 56 -7.30 -3.50 -17.84
N ARG A 57 -7.36 -4.83 -17.92
CA ARG A 57 -8.41 -5.67 -17.33
C ARG A 57 -7.91 -6.60 -16.23
N GLY A 58 -6.64 -6.47 -15.84
CA GLY A 58 -5.97 -7.39 -14.91
C GLY A 58 -6.44 -7.31 -13.44
N LEU A 59 -7.38 -6.42 -13.11
CA LEU A 59 -7.91 -6.20 -11.76
C LEU A 59 -9.42 -6.46 -11.63
N ASP A 60 -10.13 -6.68 -12.74
CA ASP A 60 -11.59 -6.68 -12.78
C ASP A 60 -12.22 -7.73 -11.85
N ASP A 61 -11.56 -8.87 -11.70
CA ASP A 61 -12.01 -9.97 -10.86
C ASP A 61 -11.59 -9.82 -9.40
N LEU A 62 -10.78 -8.81 -9.04
CA LEU A 62 -10.29 -8.59 -7.67
C LEU A 62 -11.21 -7.71 -6.82
N GLU A 63 -12.16 -7.00 -7.43
CA GLU A 63 -13.09 -6.15 -6.69
C GLU A 63 -14.21 -6.94 -6.00
N GLY A 64 -14.34 -6.75 -4.68
CA GLY A 64 -15.53 -7.05 -3.89
C GLY A 64 -16.33 -8.31 -4.25
N TRP A 65 -15.75 -9.50 -4.06
CA TRP A 65 -16.46 -10.78 -4.08
C TRP A 65 -16.74 -11.25 -2.64
N GLY A 66 -17.53 -10.49 -1.91
CA GLY A 66 -17.74 -10.81 -0.48
C GLY A 66 -18.79 -10.00 0.28
N SER A 67 -19.34 -8.91 -0.27
CA SER A 67 -20.51 -8.29 0.37
C SER A 67 -21.75 -9.16 0.11
N PRO A 68 -22.49 -9.59 1.16
CA PRO A 68 -23.79 -10.27 0.99
C PRO A 68 -24.79 -9.47 0.14
N GLU A 69 -24.56 -8.16 0.00
CA GLU A 69 -25.39 -7.23 -0.76
C GLU A 69 -25.06 -7.21 -2.27
N ARG A 70 -23.89 -7.73 -2.68
CA ARG A 70 -23.51 -7.79 -4.10
C ARG A 70 -23.91 -9.15 -4.68
N LYS A 71 -25.18 -9.26 -5.08
CA LYS A 71 -25.58 -10.33 -6.01
C LYS A 71 -24.77 -10.14 -7.28
N VAL A 72 -23.91 -11.11 -7.60
CA VAL A 72 -23.29 -11.20 -8.92
C VAL A 72 -24.41 -11.54 -9.90
N ASP A 73 -25.04 -10.51 -10.45
CA ASP A 73 -25.91 -10.63 -11.60
C ASP A 73 -25.15 -10.21 -12.87
N ALA A 74 -25.82 -10.33 -14.03
CA ALA A 74 -25.25 -10.01 -15.35
C ALA A 74 -24.76 -8.55 -15.51
N TYR A 75 -24.94 -7.71 -14.49
CA TYR A 75 -24.53 -6.29 -14.46
C TYR A 75 -23.44 -5.99 -13.44
N SER A 76 -22.82 -7.00 -12.82
CA SER A 76 -21.56 -6.80 -12.07
C SER A 76 -20.56 -6.05 -12.96
N PRO A 77 -19.88 -5.00 -12.44
CA PRO A 77 -19.09 -4.12 -13.29
C PRO A 77 -18.08 -4.95 -14.07
N VAL A 78 -18.15 -4.83 -15.38
CA VAL A 78 -17.31 -5.56 -16.32
C VAL A 78 -15.85 -5.11 -16.19
N VAL A 79 -15.57 -4.00 -15.49
CA VAL A 79 -14.26 -3.34 -15.41
C VAL A 79 -14.01 -2.87 -13.98
N THR A 80 -12.76 -2.94 -13.54
CA THR A 80 -12.30 -2.36 -12.27
C THR A 80 -12.61 -0.85 -12.18
N ARG A 81 -13.01 -0.43 -10.97
CA ARG A 81 -13.11 0.95 -10.49
C ARG A 81 -11.77 1.53 -10.04
N ILE A 82 -10.67 0.77 -10.10
CA ILE A 82 -9.34 1.34 -9.92
C ILE A 82 -9.06 2.32 -11.06
N THR A 83 -8.69 3.55 -10.71
CA THR A 83 -8.49 4.64 -11.69
C THR A 83 -7.04 5.09 -11.80
N ALA A 84 -6.21 4.79 -10.81
CA ALA A 84 -4.81 5.17 -10.78
C ALA A 84 -3.98 4.28 -9.86
N ILE A 85 -2.68 4.27 -10.08
CA ILE A 85 -1.68 3.64 -9.24
C ILE A 85 -0.66 4.70 -8.80
N GLN A 86 -0.46 4.81 -7.50
CA GLN A 86 0.62 5.57 -6.90
C GLN A 86 1.75 4.60 -6.51
N ILE A 87 2.99 4.99 -6.78
CA ILE A 87 4.18 4.25 -6.39
C ILE A 87 4.86 5.04 -5.26
N ASP A 88 4.79 4.50 -4.05
CA ASP A 88 5.23 5.13 -2.82
C ASP A 88 6.66 4.74 -2.47
N VAL A 89 7.48 5.73 -2.08
CA VAL A 89 8.87 5.52 -1.69
C VAL A 89 9.21 6.42 -0.52
N THR A 90 9.69 5.85 0.59
CA THR A 90 10.07 6.65 1.76
C THR A 90 11.14 7.69 1.40
N GLY A 91 10.90 8.95 1.77
CA GLY A 91 11.80 10.06 1.53
C GLY A 91 11.86 10.54 0.07
N HIS A 92 10.95 10.07 -0.79
CA HIS A 92 10.92 10.45 -2.20
C HIS A 92 9.49 10.71 -2.69
N GLY A 93 9.37 11.49 -3.76
CA GLY A 93 8.13 11.78 -4.45
C GLY A 93 8.32 11.81 -5.96
N TRP A 94 7.26 11.46 -6.69
CA TRP A 94 7.24 11.56 -8.14
C TRP A 94 6.87 12.98 -8.57
N GLN A 95 7.59 13.50 -9.55
CA GLN A 95 7.28 14.78 -10.18
C GLN A 95 7.48 14.71 -11.69
N THR A 96 6.86 15.62 -12.43
CA THR A 96 7.11 15.77 -13.86
C THR A 96 8.43 16.50 -14.06
N GLY A 97 9.43 15.81 -14.61
CA GLY A 97 10.75 16.36 -14.92
C GLY A 97 10.72 17.33 -16.10
N ALA A 98 11.87 17.97 -16.36
CA ALA A 98 12.00 19.00 -17.41
C ALA A 98 11.71 18.47 -18.83
N THR A 99 11.86 17.16 -19.04
CA THR A 99 11.56 16.48 -20.32
C THR A 99 10.09 16.06 -20.46
N GLY A 100 9.25 16.38 -19.46
CA GLY A 100 7.87 15.92 -19.37
C GLY A 100 7.73 14.48 -18.83
N ARG A 101 8.85 13.79 -18.59
CA ARG A 101 8.84 12.42 -18.03
C ARG A 101 8.80 12.44 -16.51
N PRO A 102 8.15 11.45 -15.86
CA PRO A 102 8.19 11.32 -14.41
C PRO A 102 9.61 11.07 -13.90
N GLU A 103 9.98 11.78 -12.85
CA GLU A 103 11.25 11.65 -12.15
C GLU A 103 10.98 11.46 -10.65
N LEU A 104 11.70 10.54 -10.04
CA LEU A 104 11.64 10.30 -8.60
C LEU A 104 12.71 11.17 -7.91
N VAL A 105 12.27 12.09 -7.07
CA VAL A 105 13.12 13.06 -6.36
C VAL A 105 12.96 12.95 -4.85
N ALA A 106 13.91 13.49 -4.09
CA ALA A 106 13.81 13.53 -2.64
C ALA A 106 12.60 14.38 -2.20
N SER A 107 11.82 13.86 -1.25
CA SER A 107 10.67 14.54 -0.64
C SER A 107 10.60 14.17 0.84
N ALA A 108 10.24 15.13 1.69
CA ALA A 108 10.11 14.89 3.13
C ALA A 108 8.77 14.23 3.51
N ASP A 109 7.77 14.25 2.62
CA ASP A 109 6.37 14.02 2.97
C ASP A 109 5.96 12.54 2.97
N ASN A 110 6.78 11.66 2.37
CA ASN A 110 6.50 10.22 2.33
C ASN A 110 7.30 9.48 3.40
N HIS A 111 6.60 9.03 4.45
CA HIS A 111 7.21 8.30 5.56
C HIS A 111 7.14 6.78 5.39
N GLY A 112 6.48 6.23 4.35
CA GLY A 112 6.35 4.77 4.19
C GLY A 112 5.46 4.10 5.24
N LEU A 113 4.43 4.83 5.69
CA LEU A 113 3.40 4.34 6.59
C LEU A 113 2.07 4.26 5.83
N PHE A 114 1.42 3.10 5.87
CA PHE A 114 0.16 2.84 5.18
C PHE A 114 -0.87 2.44 6.22
N MET A 115 -1.82 3.32 6.52
CA MET A 115 -2.79 3.14 7.59
C MET A 115 -4.09 3.94 7.39
N ASN A 116 -5.15 3.55 8.09
CA ASN A 116 -6.35 4.38 8.24
C ASN A 116 -6.12 5.45 9.32
N TYR A 117 -5.84 6.69 8.91
CA TYR A 117 -5.76 7.81 9.86
C TYR A 117 -7.14 8.16 10.42
N ASP A 118 -8.17 8.13 9.56
CA ASP A 118 -9.55 8.40 9.94
C ASP A 118 -10.26 7.08 10.30
N GLY A 119 -10.58 6.90 11.59
CA GLY A 119 -11.28 5.72 12.11
C GLY A 119 -10.45 4.84 13.05
N GLY A 120 -9.17 5.15 13.24
CA GLY A 120 -8.24 4.34 14.03
C GLY A 120 -7.83 3.05 13.29
N PHE A 121 -6.79 2.40 13.80
CA PHE A 121 -6.35 1.11 13.29
C PHE A 121 -5.72 0.27 14.40
N SER A 122 -5.66 -1.03 14.15
CA SER A 122 -5.03 -1.99 15.03
C SER A 122 -3.73 -2.54 14.43
N VAL A 123 -2.73 -2.80 15.28
CA VAL A 123 -1.51 -3.52 14.92
C VAL A 123 -1.32 -4.74 15.82
N ASN A 124 -0.90 -5.85 15.26
CA ASN A 124 -0.68 -7.10 15.99
C ASN A 124 0.80 -7.36 16.18
N CYS A 125 1.16 -7.73 17.41
CA CYS A 125 2.51 -8.13 17.76
C CYS A 125 2.97 -9.31 16.89
N PRO A 126 4.16 -9.25 16.28
CA PRO A 126 4.71 -10.37 15.50
C PRO A 126 4.86 -11.66 16.33
N SER A 127 5.14 -11.52 17.62
CA SER A 127 5.44 -12.63 18.54
C SER A 127 4.19 -13.28 19.14
N CYS A 128 3.34 -12.50 19.81
CA CYS A 128 2.18 -13.03 20.56
C CYS A 128 0.83 -12.71 19.92
N ARG A 129 0.81 -11.99 18.79
CA ARG A 129 -0.39 -11.58 18.04
C ARG A 129 -1.36 -10.66 18.79
N THR A 130 -1.08 -10.28 20.04
CA THR A 130 -1.84 -9.27 20.78
C THR A 130 -1.98 -7.99 19.95
N ALA A 131 -3.21 -7.50 19.83
CA ALA A 131 -3.52 -6.26 19.12
C ALA A 131 -3.27 -5.05 20.02
N ILE A 132 -2.77 -3.96 19.42
CA ILE A 132 -2.69 -2.63 20.00
C ILE A 132 -3.49 -1.72 19.08
N GLU A 133 -4.53 -1.09 19.60
CA GLU A 133 -5.38 -0.15 18.86
C GLU A 133 -4.86 1.27 19.09
N LEU A 134 -4.58 2.00 18.01
CA LEU A 134 -4.15 3.39 18.12
C LEU A 134 -5.28 4.24 18.69
N GLY A 135 -4.99 5.00 19.75
CA GLY A 135 -5.96 5.85 20.43
C GLY A 135 -6.68 5.17 21.60
N ALA A 136 -6.45 3.88 21.84
CA ALA A 136 -6.87 3.20 23.06
C ALA A 136 -5.92 3.49 24.23
N ASP A 137 -6.38 3.27 25.46
CA ASP A 137 -5.55 3.36 26.67
C ASP A 137 -4.36 2.41 26.56
N GLY A 138 -3.14 2.94 26.74
CA GLY A 138 -1.89 2.17 26.62
C GLY A 138 -1.33 2.08 25.19
N SER A 139 -1.85 2.86 24.24
CA SER A 139 -1.32 2.96 22.86
C SER A 139 -0.20 3.99 22.68
N ASP A 140 0.25 4.65 23.75
CA ASP A 140 1.30 5.68 23.70
C ASP A 140 2.60 5.15 23.06
N GLU A 141 3.01 3.93 23.41
CA GLU A 141 4.20 3.28 22.82
C GLU A 141 4.07 3.10 21.29
N LEU A 142 2.85 2.87 20.78
CA LEU A 142 2.60 2.78 19.34
C LEU A 142 2.76 4.17 18.69
N GLY A 143 2.17 5.22 19.27
CA GLY A 143 2.31 6.59 18.78
C GLY A 143 3.79 7.02 18.71
N GLU A 144 4.55 6.80 19.78
CA GLU A 144 5.97 7.12 19.83
C GLU A 144 6.79 6.33 18.80
N ALA A 145 6.48 5.06 18.60
CA ALA A 145 7.16 4.22 17.61
C ALA A 145 6.89 4.70 16.17
N LEU A 146 5.67 5.17 15.86
CA LEU A 146 5.33 5.74 14.56
C LEU A 146 6.04 7.09 14.34
N ASP A 147 6.10 7.95 15.36
CA ASP A 147 6.87 9.19 15.29
C ASP A 147 8.37 8.95 15.13
N ALA A 148 8.90 7.90 15.78
CA ALA A 148 10.28 7.47 15.60
C ALA A 148 10.51 6.98 14.17
N TRP A 149 9.57 6.22 13.61
CA TRP A 149 9.65 5.75 12.22
C TRP A 149 9.71 6.92 11.23
N CYS A 150 8.90 7.96 11.40
CA CYS A 150 8.93 9.14 10.53
C CYS A 150 10.30 9.84 10.52
N ARG A 151 11.07 9.75 11.61
CA ARG A 151 12.41 10.36 11.78
C ARG A 151 13.53 9.43 11.30
N GLU A 152 13.58 8.21 11.83
CA GLU A 152 14.62 7.22 11.56
C GLU A 152 14.01 5.80 11.48
N PRO A 153 13.47 5.41 10.30
CA PRO A 153 12.74 4.15 10.15
C PRO A 153 13.50 2.89 10.60
N GLU A 154 14.79 2.83 10.30
CA GLU A 154 15.64 1.65 10.54
C GLU A 154 15.87 1.39 12.04
N SER A 155 15.77 2.43 12.88
CA SER A 155 15.93 2.34 14.34
C SER A 155 14.59 2.30 15.09
N ALA A 156 13.47 2.58 14.42
CA ALA A 156 12.15 2.55 15.04
C ALA A 156 11.75 1.14 15.47
N ARG A 157 11.41 0.98 16.75
CA ARG A 157 11.03 -0.28 17.38
C ARG A 157 9.76 -0.06 18.19
N LEU A 158 8.92 -1.09 18.26
CA LEU A 158 7.74 -1.14 19.11
C LEU A 158 7.85 -2.30 20.09
N ARG A 159 7.59 -2.01 21.37
CA ARG A 159 7.50 -2.99 22.44
C ARG A 159 6.06 -3.50 22.52
N CYS A 160 5.90 -4.80 22.71
CA CYS A 160 4.58 -5.38 22.94
C CYS A 160 4.21 -5.30 24.43
N PRO A 161 3.09 -4.68 24.83
CA PRO A 161 2.69 -4.58 26.24
C PRO A 161 2.29 -5.93 26.85
N SER A 162 2.03 -6.96 26.02
CA SER A 162 1.57 -8.26 26.46
C SER A 162 2.68 -9.31 26.62
N CYS A 163 3.65 -9.34 25.70
CA CYS A 163 4.74 -10.34 25.72
C CYS A 163 6.14 -9.75 25.82
N ASP A 164 6.24 -8.42 25.93
CA ASP A 164 7.48 -7.68 26.13
C ASP A 164 8.48 -7.72 24.96
N SER A 165 8.15 -8.41 23.86
CA SER A 165 9.02 -8.44 22.69
C SER A 165 9.17 -7.05 22.05
N ILE A 166 10.40 -6.69 21.69
CA ILE A 166 10.75 -5.44 21.03
C ILE A 166 11.13 -5.77 19.58
N THR A 167 10.36 -5.27 18.63
CA THR A 167 10.52 -5.60 17.20
C THR A 167 10.43 -4.35 16.32
N PRO A 168 11.07 -4.35 15.13
CA PRO A 168 10.93 -3.27 14.15
C PRO A 168 9.48 -2.98 13.79
N VAL A 169 9.11 -1.70 13.67
CA VAL A 169 7.75 -1.28 13.28
C VAL A 169 7.33 -1.92 11.94
N SER A 170 8.28 -2.09 11.01
CA SER A 170 8.07 -2.77 9.73
C SER A 170 7.70 -4.25 9.82
N GLU A 171 7.81 -4.89 11.00
CA GLU A 171 7.36 -6.27 11.21
C GLU A 171 5.92 -6.35 11.73
N TRP A 172 5.39 -5.27 12.30
CA TRP A 172 4.01 -5.23 12.82
C TRP A 172 3.00 -5.17 11.68
N ARG A 173 1.91 -5.95 11.81
CA ARG A 173 0.84 -6.05 10.80
C ARG A 173 -0.51 -5.95 11.47
N SER A 174 -1.49 -5.39 10.79
CA SER A 174 -2.89 -5.55 11.17
C SER A 174 -3.44 -6.86 10.60
N VAL A 175 -4.10 -7.68 11.43
CA VAL A 175 -4.89 -8.84 10.95
C VAL A 175 -6.05 -8.38 10.06
N ASN A 176 -6.57 -7.18 10.28
CA ASN A 176 -7.65 -6.60 9.51
C ASN A 176 -7.16 -5.82 8.27
N TYR A 177 -5.87 -5.90 7.93
CA TYR A 177 -5.27 -5.20 6.80
C TYR A 177 -5.39 -3.67 6.90
N GLU A 178 -5.28 -3.12 8.10
CA GLU A 178 -5.38 -1.67 8.36
C GLU A 178 -4.02 -0.97 8.49
N PHE A 179 -2.92 -1.74 8.54
CA PHE A 179 -1.59 -1.19 8.82
C PHE A 179 -0.46 -2.01 8.19
N ALA A 180 0.47 -1.30 7.56
CA ALA A 180 1.81 -1.76 7.26
C ALA A 180 2.81 -0.59 7.19
N ALA A 181 4.06 -0.86 7.51
CA ALA A 181 5.18 0.06 7.34
C ALA A 181 6.25 -0.55 6.43
N GLY A 182 6.76 0.22 5.48
CA GLY A 182 7.75 -0.24 4.51
C GLY A 182 8.24 0.87 3.59
N HIS A 183 9.32 0.60 2.85
CA HIS A 183 10.01 1.63 2.06
C HIS A 183 9.55 1.74 0.60
N LEU A 184 8.80 0.76 0.13
CA LEU A 184 8.20 0.74 -1.20
C LEU A 184 6.75 0.30 -1.08
N GLY A 185 5.84 1.06 -1.68
CA GLY A 185 4.43 0.71 -1.77
C GLY A 185 3.86 0.94 -3.16
N MET A 186 2.74 0.28 -3.44
CA MET A 186 1.92 0.50 -4.62
C MET A 186 0.47 0.65 -4.18
N THR A 187 -0.02 1.88 -4.21
CA THR A 187 -1.37 2.25 -3.77
C THR A 187 -2.28 2.33 -4.99
N LEU A 188 -3.30 1.48 -5.03
CA LEU A 188 -4.34 1.45 -6.06
C LEU A 188 -5.53 2.29 -5.61
N TRP A 189 -5.91 3.28 -6.42
CA TRP A 189 -6.93 4.27 -6.09
C TRP A 189 -8.27 3.94 -6.75
N GLY A 190 -9.35 3.88 -5.97
CA GLY A 190 -10.73 3.85 -6.46
C GLY A 190 -11.65 2.89 -5.69
N GLU A 191 -11.17 1.68 -5.38
CA GLU A 191 -11.87 0.71 -4.54
C GLU A 191 -10.91 -0.25 -3.81
N HIS A 192 -11.42 -0.95 -2.81
CA HIS A 192 -10.82 -2.10 -2.16
C HIS A 192 -10.85 -3.32 -3.08
N LEU A 193 -9.66 -3.86 -3.36
CA LEU A 193 -9.46 -5.10 -4.09
C LEU A 193 -9.48 -6.29 -3.13
N LEU A 194 -10.62 -6.52 -2.45
CA LEU A 194 -10.78 -7.58 -1.43
C LEU A 194 -10.40 -8.97 -1.93
N GLY A 195 -10.55 -9.23 -3.24
CA GLY A 195 -10.13 -10.47 -3.88
C GLY A 195 -8.64 -10.81 -3.68
N LEU A 196 -7.79 -9.82 -3.38
CA LEU A 196 -6.38 -10.06 -3.04
C LEU A 196 -6.19 -10.91 -1.78
N VAL A 197 -7.05 -10.72 -0.79
CA VAL A 197 -6.98 -11.42 0.50
C VAL A 197 -7.96 -12.59 0.57
N GLU A 198 -9.13 -12.47 -0.08
CA GLU A 198 -10.15 -13.53 -0.10
C GLU A 198 -9.78 -14.68 -1.05
N ARG A 199 -9.09 -14.38 -2.15
CA ARG A 199 -8.69 -15.36 -3.18
C ARG A 199 -7.22 -15.18 -3.58
N PRO A 200 -6.27 -15.33 -2.64
CA PRO A 200 -4.85 -15.08 -2.90
C PRO A 200 -4.25 -15.99 -3.99
N SER A 201 -4.92 -17.11 -4.30
CA SER A 201 -4.50 -18.06 -5.33
C SER A 201 -5.01 -17.74 -6.74
N SER A 202 -5.88 -16.73 -6.90
CA SER A 202 -6.44 -16.35 -8.21
C SER A 202 -5.33 -15.87 -9.16
N ALA A 203 -5.56 -16.01 -10.46
CA ALA A 203 -4.59 -15.57 -11.47
C ALA A 203 -4.31 -14.07 -11.37
N ALA A 204 -5.34 -13.24 -11.16
CA ALA A 204 -5.19 -11.81 -11.00
C ALA A 204 -4.47 -11.42 -9.70
N ALA A 205 -4.74 -12.10 -8.58
CA ALA A 205 -4.05 -11.82 -7.32
C ALA A 205 -2.55 -12.12 -7.43
N LYS A 206 -2.22 -13.28 -8.03
CA LYS A 206 -0.83 -13.65 -8.33
C LYS A 206 -0.19 -12.67 -9.30
N HIS A 207 -0.91 -12.26 -10.35
CA HIS A 207 -0.42 -11.31 -11.33
C HIS A 207 -0.09 -9.96 -10.69
N LEU A 208 -1.01 -9.39 -9.89
CA LEU A 208 -0.78 -8.12 -9.20
C LEU A 208 0.39 -8.20 -8.20
N LYS A 209 0.48 -9.29 -7.43
CA LYS A 209 1.63 -9.53 -6.54
C LYS A 209 2.94 -9.62 -7.33
N THR A 210 2.93 -10.24 -8.51
CA THR A 210 4.10 -10.38 -9.40
C THR A 210 4.51 -9.03 -10.01
N LEU A 211 3.53 -8.22 -10.43
CA LEU A 211 3.79 -6.85 -10.91
C LEU A 211 4.51 -6.03 -9.83
N PHE A 212 4.01 -6.12 -8.59
CA PHE A 212 4.57 -5.41 -7.45
C PHE A 212 5.96 -5.91 -7.04
N SER A 213 6.15 -7.23 -6.96
CA SER A 213 7.33 -7.84 -6.36
C SER A 213 8.63 -7.25 -6.92
N ALA A 214 9.34 -6.49 -6.08
CA ALA A 214 10.68 -6.00 -6.38
C ALA A 214 11.75 -7.07 -6.10
N ILE A 215 11.45 -8.01 -5.21
CA ILE A 215 12.30 -9.11 -4.76
C ILE A 215 11.55 -10.42 -5.00
N GLU A 216 12.23 -11.41 -5.61
CA GLU A 216 11.67 -12.73 -5.87
C GLU A 216 11.26 -13.41 -4.54
N GLY A 217 9.99 -13.78 -4.38
CA GLY A 217 9.49 -14.58 -3.25
C GLY A 217 9.04 -13.84 -1.98
N ALA A 218 9.13 -12.51 -1.92
CA ALA A 218 8.56 -11.75 -0.80
C ALA A 218 7.07 -11.43 -1.05
N GLU A 219 6.18 -11.94 -0.19
CA GLU A 219 4.77 -11.54 -0.24
C GLU A 219 4.61 -10.11 0.31
N PRO A 220 3.96 -9.20 -0.45
CA PRO A 220 3.69 -7.87 0.04
C PRO A 220 2.65 -7.88 1.16
N ALA A 221 2.79 -6.96 2.12
CA ALA A 221 1.70 -6.66 3.02
C ALA A 221 0.59 -5.96 2.24
N VAL A 222 -0.67 -6.27 2.55
CA VAL A 222 -1.84 -5.61 1.96
C VAL A 222 -2.47 -4.71 3.01
N VAL A 223 -2.81 -3.48 2.62
CA VAL A 223 -3.53 -2.53 3.45
C VAL A 223 -4.73 -1.98 2.69
N PHE A 224 -5.90 -1.95 3.31
CA PHE A 224 -7.09 -1.29 2.79
C PHE A 224 -7.32 0.01 3.56
N CYS A 225 -7.32 1.14 2.84
CA CYS A 225 -7.59 2.44 3.46
C CYS A 225 -8.90 3.06 2.97
N ASN A 226 -9.56 3.80 3.84
CA ASN A 226 -10.61 4.76 3.53
C ASN A 226 -10.03 6.17 3.70
N ILE A 227 -10.09 6.98 2.66
CA ILE A 227 -9.52 8.33 2.59
C ILE A 227 -10.62 9.35 2.30
#